data_AF-A0A098TGD6-F1
#
_entry.id   AF-A0A098TGD6-F1
#
_cell.length_a   1.000
_cell.length_b   1.000
_cell.length_c   1.000
_cell.angle_alpha   90.00
_cell.angle_beta   90.00
_cell.angle_gamma   90.00
#
_symmetry.space_group_name_H-M   'P 1'
#
loop_
_entity.id
_entity.type
_entity.pdbx_description
1 polymer ?
#
loop_
_entity_poly.entity_id
_entity_poly.type
_entity_poly.pdbx_seq_one_letter_code
_entity_poly.pdbx_strand_id
1 'polypeptide(L)'
;SLEAAVIEVASKLQGHENSAIADDPASPSNLNVTFDTEPAECSITATIPITVTINPTAGRPTMVANKWILSSGTAAYTTFTKGDGDLDAPNLESAFVEALVRLQIAEQEAIESNPDSPNNISITFDTDALEMSVTATLPMTFSVDGTTGAPVFVAAAYIDESTPPG
;
A
#
# COMPACT_ATOMS: atom_id res chain seq x y z
N SER A 1 0.64 -1.80 13.17
CA SER A 1 -0.06 -2.86 12.42
C SER A 1 0.17 -2.63 10.94
N LEU A 2 -0.15 -3.62 10.10
CA LEU A 2 -0.07 -3.49 8.65
C LEU A 2 -1.05 -2.44 8.14
N GLU A 3 -2.23 -2.26 8.75
CA GLU A 3 -3.16 -1.21 8.29
C GLU A 3 -2.53 0.19 8.41
N ALA A 4 -1.85 0.46 9.52
CA ALA A 4 -1.12 1.71 9.71
C ALA A 4 0.01 1.88 8.70
N ALA A 5 0.76 0.80 8.41
CA ALA A 5 1.83 0.82 7.44
C ALA A 5 1.30 1.07 6.01
N VAL A 6 0.19 0.44 5.62
CA VAL A 6 -0.45 0.67 4.31
C VAL A 6 -0.86 2.14 4.18
N ILE A 7 -1.59 2.69 5.16
CA ILE A 7 -2.03 4.10 5.12
C ILE A 7 -0.83 5.06 5.08
N GLU A 8 0.18 4.84 5.94
CA GLU A 8 1.35 5.71 6.02
C GLU A 8 2.17 5.70 4.72
N VAL A 9 2.49 4.50 4.22
CA VAL A 9 3.31 4.37 3.01
C VAL A 9 2.54 4.86 1.78
N ALA A 10 1.25 4.55 1.66
CA ALA A 10 0.41 5.05 0.56
C ALA A 10 0.35 6.57 0.55
N SER A 11 0.13 7.20 1.71
CA SER A 11 0.07 8.66 1.80
C SER A 11 1.38 9.33 1.42
N LYS A 12 2.52 8.75 1.83
CA LYS A 12 3.86 9.22 1.44
C LYS A 12 4.08 9.10 -0.07
N LEU A 13 3.73 7.94 -0.64
CA LEU A 13 3.84 7.71 -2.08
C LEU A 13 2.95 8.65 -2.89
N GLN A 14 1.72 8.91 -2.44
CA GLN A 14 0.84 9.87 -3.11
C GLN A 14 1.42 11.30 -3.08
N GLY A 15 2.02 11.70 -1.95
CA GLY A 15 2.73 12.98 -1.84
C GLY A 15 3.91 13.07 -2.83
N HIS A 16 4.67 11.99 -2.99
CA HIS A 16 5.76 11.91 -3.96
C HIS A 16 5.24 11.94 -5.41
N GLU A 17 4.16 11.25 -5.75
CA GLU A 17 3.53 11.32 -7.07
C GLU A 17 3.05 12.73 -7.38
N ASN A 18 2.35 13.37 -6.45
CA ASN A 18 1.87 14.75 -6.62
C ASN A 18 3.04 15.72 -6.85
N SER A 19 4.17 15.49 -6.17
CA SER A 19 5.38 16.29 -6.38
C SER A 19 5.98 16.04 -7.77
N ALA A 20 6.04 14.78 -8.21
CA ALA A 20 6.50 14.44 -9.56
C ALA A 20 5.61 15.03 -10.66
N ILE A 21 4.29 15.02 -10.46
CA ILE A 21 3.31 15.63 -11.38
C ILE A 21 3.45 17.16 -11.40
N ALA A 22 3.76 17.78 -10.26
CA ALA A 22 4.01 19.22 -10.19
C ALA A 22 5.28 19.62 -10.97
N ASP A 23 6.33 18.78 -10.92
CA ASP A 23 7.57 18.99 -11.67
C ASP A 23 7.43 18.66 -13.17
N ASP A 24 6.70 17.60 -13.50
CA ASP A 24 6.40 17.15 -14.86
C ASP A 24 4.93 16.70 -14.95
N PRO A 25 4.02 17.54 -15.50
CA PRO A 25 2.61 17.23 -15.64
C PRO A 25 2.29 16.02 -16.52
N ALA A 26 3.26 15.50 -17.28
CA ALA A 26 3.09 14.24 -18.03
C ALA A 26 3.35 12.99 -17.16
N SER A 27 3.81 13.17 -15.91
CA SER A 27 3.99 12.06 -14.96
C SER A 27 2.66 11.36 -14.68
N PRO A 28 2.64 10.03 -14.60
CA PRO A 28 1.43 9.28 -14.31
C PRO A 28 0.99 9.48 -12.86
N SER A 29 -0.33 9.45 -12.64
CA SER A 29 -0.94 9.31 -11.31
C SER A 29 -1.37 7.86 -11.14
N ASN A 30 -0.57 7.09 -10.41
CA ASN A 30 -0.75 5.66 -10.22
C ASN A 30 -1.37 5.33 -8.86
N LEU A 31 -1.39 6.29 -7.92
CA LEU A 31 -1.91 6.10 -6.58
C LEU A 31 -2.83 7.25 -6.18
N ASN A 32 -4.00 6.88 -5.66
CA ASN A 32 -4.92 7.81 -5.03
C ASN A 32 -5.31 7.31 -3.64
N VAL A 33 -5.11 8.17 -2.64
CA VAL A 33 -5.49 7.98 -1.24
C VAL A 33 -6.48 9.08 -0.86
N THR A 34 -7.60 8.71 -0.25
CA THR A 34 -8.61 9.64 0.25
C THR A 34 -9.03 9.26 1.65
N PHE A 35 -9.19 10.28 2.51
CA PHE A 35 -9.65 10.13 3.88
C PHE A 35 -11.07 10.67 3.99
N ASP A 36 -12.02 9.82 4.37
CA ASP A 36 -13.39 10.23 4.62
C ASP A 36 -13.72 10.12 6.11
N THR A 37 -14.04 11.26 6.73
CA THR A 37 -14.30 11.36 8.17
C THR A 37 -15.70 10.93 8.57
N GLU A 38 -16.65 10.84 7.62
CA GLU A 38 -18.03 10.45 7.93
C GLU A 38 -18.22 8.93 8.06
N PRO A 39 -17.68 8.08 7.16
CA PRO A 39 -17.55 6.66 7.41
C PRO A 39 -16.31 6.32 8.26
N ALA A 40 -15.39 7.26 8.47
CA ALA A 40 -14.10 7.05 9.13
C ALA A 40 -13.25 5.97 8.41
N GLU A 41 -13.08 6.14 7.11
CA GLU A 41 -12.38 5.20 6.23
C GLU A 41 -11.30 5.90 5.39
N CYS A 42 -10.21 5.18 5.14
CA CYS A 42 -9.19 5.53 4.18
C CYS A 42 -9.36 4.66 2.93
N SER A 43 -9.70 5.26 1.80
CA SER A 43 -9.78 4.56 0.51
C SER A 43 -8.48 4.72 -0.25
N ILE A 44 -7.96 3.62 -0.78
CA ILE A 44 -6.73 3.56 -1.57
C ILE A 44 -7.06 2.85 -2.89
N THR A 45 -6.74 3.51 -4.00
CA THR A 45 -6.79 2.92 -5.34
C THR A 45 -5.44 3.07 -5.99
N ALA A 46 -4.87 1.99 -6.52
CA ALA A 46 -3.57 2.04 -7.20
C ALA A 46 -3.53 1.19 -8.48
N THR A 47 -2.81 1.67 -9.48
CA THR A 47 -2.42 0.92 -10.68
C THR A 47 -0.90 0.94 -10.79
N ILE A 48 -0.26 -0.15 -10.38
CA ILE A 48 1.19 -0.24 -10.24
C ILE A 48 1.77 -1.02 -11.42
N PRO A 49 2.74 -0.48 -12.16
CA PRO A 49 3.44 -1.25 -13.19
C PRO A 49 4.26 -2.37 -12.54
N ILE A 50 4.17 -3.58 -13.08
CA ILE A 50 4.91 -4.76 -12.61
C ILE A 50 5.81 -5.32 -13.70
N THR A 51 6.81 -6.10 -13.29
CA THR A 51 7.54 -7.00 -14.19
C THR A 51 7.26 -8.44 -13.77
N VAL A 52 6.88 -9.27 -14.74
CA VAL A 52 6.75 -10.72 -14.56
C VAL A 52 8.00 -11.38 -15.14
N THR A 53 8.71 -12.14 -14.31
CA THR A 53 9.85 -12.96 -14.74
C THR A 53 9.64 -14.41 -14.34
N ILE A 54 10.21 -15.35 -15.08
CA ILE A 54 10.29 -16.74 -14.62
C ILE A 54 11.54 -16.85 -13.77
N ASN A 55 11.42 -17.24 -12.50
CA ASN A 55 12.57 -17.61 -11.70
C ASN A 55 13.07 -18.98 -12.20
N PRO A 56 14.24 -19.05 -12.88
CA PRO A 56 14.69 -20.29 -13.51
C PRO A 56 15.13 -21.35 -12.50
N THR A 57 15.33 -20.97 -11.23
CA THR A 57 15.76 -21.87 -10.15
C THR A 57 14.59 -22.40 -9.33
N ALA A 58 13.59 -21.57 -9.07
CA ALA A 58 12.39 -21.97 -8.33
C ALA A 58 11.27 -22.52 -9.23
N GLY A 59 11.38 -22.36 -10.55
CA GLY A 59 10.39 -22.87 -11.52
C GLY A 59 9.02 -22.20 -11.42
N ARG A 60 8.96 -20.98 -10.86
CA ARG A 60 7.72 -20.23 -10.61
C ARG A 60 7.85 -18.80 -11.13
N PRO A 61 6.76 -18.17 -11.60
CA PRO A 61 6.77 -16.75 -11.93
C PRO A 61 7.06 -15.92 -10.68
N THR A 62 7.85 -14.88 -10.84
CA THR A 62 8.11 -13.83 -9.85
C THR A 62 7.59 -12.52 -10.42
N MET A 63 6.73 -11.85 -9.67
CA MET A 63 6.20 -10.53 -10.00
C MET A 63 6.85 -9.52 -9.08
N VAL A 64 7.38 -8.45 -9.66
CA VAL A 64 8.04 -7.36 -8.91
C VAL A 64 7.42 -6.05 -9.33
N ALA A 65 7.01 -5.22 -8.37
CA ALA A 65 6.59 -3.86 -8.65
C ALA A 65 7.77 -3.05 -9.20
N ASN A 66 7.56 -2.41 -10.34
CA ASN A 66 8.55 -1.55 -10.95
C ASN A 66 8.61 -0.23 -10.19
N LYS A 67 9.74 0.47 -10.27
CA LYS A 67 9.76 1.88 -9.86
C LYS A 67 8.88 2.69 -10.80
N TRP A 68 7.88 3.40 -10.27
CA TRP A 68 6.93 4.17 -11.09
C TRP A 68 6.95 5.68 -10.84
N ILE A 69 7.55 6.14 -9.74
CA ILE A 69 7.75 7.57 -9.49
C ILE A 69 9.06 8.00 -10.13
N LEU A 70 8.96 8.78 -11.22
CA LEU A 70 10.07 9.17 -12.09
C LEU A 70 10.37 10.68 -11.99
N SER A 71 10.49 11.26 -10.79
CA SER A 71 10.87 12.68 -10.69
C SER A 71 12.33 12.89 -11.10
N SER A 72 12.59 13.85 -12.00
CA SER A 72 13.91 14.15 -12.57
C SER A 72 14.84 14.98 -11.67
N GLY A 73 14.36 15.44 -10.51
CA GLY A 73 15.13 16.20 -9.53
C GLY A 73 15.60 15.35 -8.34
N THR A 74 16.90 15.04 -8.31
CA THR A 74 17.70 14.73 -7.11
C THR A 74 17.16 13.67 -6.14
N ALA A 75 17.63 12.42 -6.33
CA ALA A 75 17.83 11.39 -5.30
C ALA A 75 16.66 10.99 -4.37
N ALA A 76 16.25 9.73 -4.53
CA ALA A 76 15.84 8.81 -3.44
C ALA A 76 14.55 9.14 -2.66
N TYR A 77 13.39 9.17 -3.33
CA TYR A 77 12.10 8.95 -2.65
C TYR A 77 11.80 7.47 -2.36
N THR A 78 12.86 6.63 -2.34
CA THR A 78 12.75 5.17 -2.39
C THR A 78 13.56 4.49 -1.29
N THR A 79 14.06 5.18 -0.27
CA THR A 79 14.62 4.47 0.90
C THR A 79 13.52 4.34 1.94
N PHE A 80 13.03 3.11 2.11
CA PHE A 80 12.19 2.78 3.24
C PHE A 80 13.11 2.33 4.37
N THR A 81 13.07 3.06 5.48
CA THR A 81 13.69 2.58 6.72
C THR A 81 12.57 1.99 7.55
N LYS A 82 12.57 0.66 7.73
CA LYS A 82 11.64 0.03 8.66
C LYS A 82 11.95 0.53 10.07
N GLY A 83 10.92 0.94 10.80
CA GLY A 83 11.01 1.17 12.24
C GLY A 83 11.01 -0.16 12.98
N ASP A 84 10.29 -0.24 14.10
CA ASP A 84 10.07 -1.50 14.84
C ASP A 84 9.08 -2.46 14.14
N GLY A 85 8.82 -2.27 12.85
CA GLY A 85 7.86 -3.04 12.06
C GLY A 85 8.47 -4.20 11.28
N ASP A 86 7.61 -5.10 10.81
CA ASP A 86 8.01 -6.37 10.18
C ASP A 86 8.15 -6.30 8.66
N LEU A 87 8.05 -5.13 8.04
CA LEU A 87 8.23 -4.99 6.59
C LEU A 87 9.71 -5.09 6.22
N ASP A 88 10.05 -5.96 5.27
CA ASP A 88 11.43 -6.21 4.84
C ASP A 88 11.83 -5.45 3.56
N ALA A 89 10.88 -4.71 2.98
CA ALA A 89 11.06 -3.86 1.82
C ALA A 89 12.24 -2.86 1.92
N PRO A 90 13.11 -2.77 0.90
CA PRO A 90 14.19 -1.77 0.88
C PRO A 90 13.72 -0.37 0.44
N ASN A 91 12.55 -0.26 -0.19
CA ASN A 91 12.00 0.99 -0.73
C ASN A 91 10.50 1.16 -0.45
N LEU A 92 10.00 2.40 -0.51
CA LEU A 92 8.61 2.72 -0.17
C LEU A 92 7.62 1.99 -1.09
N GLU A 93 7.92 1.91 -2.38
CA GLU A 93 7.11 1.20 -3.36
C GLU A 93 6.97 -0.30 -3.00
N SER A 94 8.09 -0.96 -2.67
CA SER A 94 8.09 -2.36 -2.21
C SER A 94 7.43 -2.53 -0.84
N ALA A 95 7.54 -1.55 0.06
CA ALA A 95 6.92 -1.59 1.37
C ALA A 95 5.41 -1.51 1.27
N PHE A 96 4.91 -0.69 0.32
CA PHE A 96 3.49 -0.58 0.03
C PHE A 96 2.91 -1.91 -0.47
N VAL A 97 3.58 -2.50 -1.47
CA VAL A 97 3.13 -3.78 -2.05
C VAL A 97 3.24 -4.92 -1.04
N GLU A 98 4.32 -4.98 -0.25
CA GLU A 98 4.48 -5.98 0.80
C GLU A 98 3.38 -5.86 1.85
N ALA A 99 3.11 -4.64 2.35
CA ALA A 99 2.08 -4.42 3.36
C ALA A 99 0.68 -4.77 2.84
N LEU A 100 0.35 -4.39 1.61
CA LEU A 100 -0.92 -4.71 0.97
C LEU A 100 -1.10 -6.23 0.79
N VAL A 101 -0.10 -6.92 0.27
CA VAL A 101 -0.18 -8.37 0.03
C VAL A 101 -0.28 -9.11 1.36
N ARG A 102 0.50 -8.73 2.38
CA ARG A 102 0.41 -9.35 3.71
C ARG A 102 -0.95 -9.14 4.35
N LEU A 103 -1.51 -7.93 4.26
CA LEU A 103 -2.81 -7.63 4.82
C LEU A 103 -3.93 -8.35 4.06
N GLN A 104 -3.85 -8.46 2.72
CA GLN A 104 -4.79 -9.27 1.93
C GLN A 104 -4.71 -10.76 2.30
N ILE A 105 -3.51 -11.31 2.50
CA ILE A 105 -3.34 -12.70 2.96
C ILE A 105 -4.01 -12.89 4.32
N ALA A 106 -3.75 -11.98 5.27
CA ALA A 106 -4.39 -12.05 6.58
C ALA A 106 -5.93 -12.03 6.47
N GLU A 107 -6.50 -11.18 5.60
CA GLU A 107 -7.95 -11.15 5.33
C GLU A 107 -8.46 -12.49 4.82
N GLN A 108 -7.77 -13.10 3.86
CA GLN A 108 -8.18 -14.40 3.34
C GLN A 108 -8.10 -15.50 4.42
N GLU A 109 -7.05 -15.52 5.24
CA GLU A 109 -6.93 -16.48 6.35
C GLU A 109 -8.05 -16.30 7.41
N ALA A 110 -8.42 -15.05 7.71
CA ALA A 110 -9.55 -14.75 8.58
C ALA A 110 -10.89 -15.17 7.95
N ILE A 111 -11.05 -14.99 6.63
CA ILE A 111 -12.25 -15.42 5.87
C ILE A 111 -12.37 -16.94 5.85
N GLU A 112 -11.26 -17.66 5.66
CA GLU A 112 -11.24 -19.13 5.72
C GLU A 112 -11.70 -19.65 7.10
N SER A 113 -11.32 -18.94 8.16
CA SER A 113 -11.72 -19.27 9.54
C SER A 113 -13.15 -18.82 9.87
N ASN A 114 -13.58 -17.69 9.31
CA ASN A 114 -14.89 -17.08 9.49
C ASN A 114 -15.29 -16.31 8.22
N PRO A 115 -16.23 -16.84 7.40
CA PRO A 115 -16.61 -16.23 6.13
C PRO A 115 -17.20 -14.81 6.22
N ASP A 116 -17.64 -14.39 7.40
CA ASP A 116 -18.15 -13.04 7.66
C ASP A 116 -17.04 -12.04 8.05
N SER A 117 -15.77 -12.46 8.03
CA SER A 117 -14.63 -11.58 8.29
C SER A 117 -14.50 -10.50 7.22
N PRO A 118 -13.91 -9.33 7.56
CA PRO A 118 -13.74 -8.23 6.60
C PRO A 118 -12.91 -8.65 5.38
N ASN A 119 -13.28 -8.11 4.22
CA ASN A 119 -12.56 -8.25 2.96
C ASN A 119 -12.41 -6.85 2.36
N ASN A 120 -11.48 -6.09 2.91
CA ASN A 120 -11.32 -4.69 2.61
C ASN A 120 -10.27 -4.45 1.52
N ILE A 121 -9.49 -5.46 1.13
CA ILE A 121 -8.42 -5.34 0.14
C ILE A 121 -8.63 -6.32 -1.01
N SER A 122 -8.65 -5.76 -2.22
CA SER A 122 -8.61 -6.53 -3.46
C SER A 122 -7.39 -6.14 -4.28
N ILE A 123 -6.58 -7.14 -4.61
CA ILE A 123 -5.41 -7.03 -5.49
C ILE A 123 -5.62 -7.94 -6.69
N THR A 124 -5.44 -7.40 -7.90
CA THR A 124 -5.46 -8.18 -9.14
C THR A 124 -4.20 -7.92 -9.94
N PHE A 125 -3.63 -8.98 -10.51
CA PHE A 125 -2.46 -8.90 -11.39
C PHE A 125 -2.89 -9.16 -12.83
N ASP A 126 -2.73 -8.17 -13.70
CA ASP A 126 -2.86 -8.31 -15.14
C ASP A 126 -1.47 -8.54 -15.74
N THR A 127 -1.19 -9.79 -16.11
CA THR A 127 0.12 -10.17 -16.66
C THR A 127 0.28 -9.78 -18.13
N ASP A 128 -0.82 -9.49 -18.83
CA ASP A 128 -0.79 -9.08 -20.23
C ASP A 128 -0.56 -7.57 -20.32
N ALA A 129 -1.22 -6.79 -19.45
CA ALA A 129 -0.99 -5.36 -19.30
C ALA A 129 0.29 -5.03 -18.50
N LEU A 130 0.83 -5.99 -17.74
CA LEU A 130 1.92 -5.80 -16.79
C LEU A 130 1.58 -4.78 -15.71
N GLU A 131 0.39 -4.89 -15.15
CA GLU A 131 -0.14 -4.00 -14.11
C GLU A 131 -0.69 -4.78 -12.92
N MET A 132 -0.53 -4.21 -11.73
CA MET A 132 -1.18 -4.63 -10.48
C MET A 132 -2.20 -3.56 -10.10
N SER A 133 -3.46 -3.95 -10.01
CA SER A 133 -4.54 -3.05 -9.57
C SER A 133 -4.90 -3.36 -8.12
N VAL A 134 -5.04 -2.30 -7.32
CA VAL A 134 -5.35 -2.37 -5.89
C VAL A 134 -6.57 -1.51 -5.60
N THR A 135 -7.50 -2.05 -4.82
CA THR A 135 -8.53 -1.29 -4.13
C THR A 135 -8.53 -1.70 -2.66
N ALA A 136 -8.38 -0.74 -1.75
CA ALA A 136 -8.44 -0.97 -0.31
C ALA A 136 -9.33 0.08 0.39
N THR A 137 -10.12 -0.36 1.37
CA THR A 137 -10.94 0.51 2.23
C THR A 137 -10.64 0.20 3.69
N LEU A 138 -9.72 0.95 4.30
CA LEU A 138 -9.22 0.66 5.63
C LEU A 138 -9.94 1.53 6.67
N PRO A 139 -10.48 0.94 7.76
CA PRO A 139 -11.09 1.72 8.82
C PRO A 139 -10.03 2.57 9.54
N MET A 140 -10.42 3.75 9.97
CA MET A 140 -9.56 4.69 10.68
C MET A 140 -10.34 5.43 11.77
N THR A 141 -9.62 6.21 12.57
CA THR A 141 -10.20 7.19 13.48
C THR A 141 -9.68 8.57 13.12
N PHE A 142 -10.55 9.57 13.24
CA PHE A 142 -10.23 10.97 13.03
C PHE A 142 -10.27 11.73 14.35
N SER A 143 -9.26 12.56 14.57
CA SER A 143 -9.23 13.53 15.65
C SER A 143 -8.49 14.80 15.22
N VAL A 144 -8.49 15.81 16.08
CA VAL A 144 -7.68 17.02 15.89
C VAL A 144 -6.67 17.09 17.03
N ASP A 145 -5.40 17.27 16.68
CA ASP A 145 -4.34 17.50 17.67
C ASP A 145 -4.62 18.82 18.41
N GLY A 146 -4.85 18.75 19.72
CA GLY A 146 -5.15 19.90 20.56
C GLY A 146 -4.00 20.91 20.70
N THR A 147 -2.79 20.58 20.27
CA THR A 147 -1.61 21.45 20.33
C THR A 147 -1.33 22.14 19.01
N THR A 148 -1.40 21.39 17.90
CA THR A 148 -1.06 21.90 16.56
C THR A 148 -2.29 22.32 15.75
N GLY A 149 -3.50 21.88 16.15
CA GLY A 149 -4.72 22.04 15.36
C GLY A 149 -4.75 21.19 14.10
N ALA A 150 -3.77 20.29 13.92
CA ALA A 150 -3.68 19.45 12.73
C ALA A 150 -4.69 18.30 12.80
N PRO A 151 -5.27 17.90 11.65
CA PRO A 151 -6.04 16.66 11.58
C PRO A 151 -5.12 15.47 11.85
N VAL A 152 -5.60 14.52 12.65
CA VAL A 152 -4.90 13.27 12.98
C VAL A 152 -5.77 12.11 12.55
N PHE A 153 -5.21 11.29 11.65
CA PHE A 153 -5.81 10.06 11.18
C PHE A 153 -5.02 8.89 11.74
N VAL A 154 -5.69 7.94 12.38
CA VAL A 154 -5.06 6.74 12.94
C VAL A 154 -5.76 5.52 12.37
N ALA A 155 -5.01 4.61 11.75
CA ALA A 155 -5.53 3.35 11.28
C ALA A 155 -6.17 2.56 12.43
N ALA A 156 -7.37 2.02 12.20
CA ALA A 156 -8.00 1.10 13.13
C ALA A 156 -7.64 -0.32 12.72
N ALA A 157 -7.04 -1.08 13.63
CA ALA A 157 -6.82 -2.50 13.40
C ALA A 157 -8.18 -3.20 13.31
N TYR A 158 -8.37 -4.01 12.28
CA TYR A 158 -9.61 -4.79 12.08
C TYR A 158 -9.35 -6.28 11.87
N ILE A 159 -8.08 -6.67 11.77
CA ILE A 159 -7.66 -8.05 11.65
C ILE A 159 -6.53 -8.36 12.63
N ASP A 160 -6.46 -9.61 13.09
CA ASP A 160 -5.36 -10.08 13.93
C ASP A 160 -4.22 -10.61 13.06
N GLU A 161 -3.13 -9.86 13.03
CA GLU A 161 -1.93 -10.13 12.22
C GLU A 161 -0.93 -11.07 12.92
N SER A 162 -1.25 -11.56 14.13
CA SER A 162 -0.29 -12.30 14.98
C SER A 162 -0.06 -13.77 14.58
N THR A 163 -0.82 -14.28 13.61
CA THR A 163 -0.68 -15.65 13.11
C THR A 163 0.18 -15.65 11.84
N PRO A 164 1.37 -16.28 11.83
CA PRO A 164 2.15 -16.37 10.60
C PRO A 164 1.51 -17.36 9.63
N PRO A 165 1.65 -17.15 8.30
CA PRO A 165 1.15 -18.09 7.31
C PRO A 165 1.79 -19.46 7.51
N GLY A 166 0.96 -20.51 7.50
CA GLY A 166 1.38 -21.92 7.67
C GLY A 166 2.11 -22.51 6.49
#